data_AF-Q862J6-F1
#
_entry.id   AF-Q862J6-F1
#
_cell.length_a   1.000
_cell.length_b   1.000
_cell.length_c   1.000
_cell.angle_alpha   90.00
_cell.angle_beta   90.00
_cell.angle_gamma   90.00
#
_symmetry.space_group_name_H-M   'P 1'
#
loop_
_entity.id
_entity.type
_entity.pdbx_description
1 polymer ?
#
loop_
_entity_poly.entity_id
_entity_poly.type
_entity_poly.pdbx_seq_one_letter_code
_entity_poly.pdbx_strand_id
1 'polypeptide(L)'
;LWRHRPDVEGGLHHQECIPGKDKRCVDRNPGLQNLLLDDFFKSAVENCQDSWRRAISTGVQAGIPMPCFTTALSFYDGYRHEMLPANLIQAQRDYFGAHTYELLAKPGQFIHTNWTGHGGSVSSSSYNA
;
A
#
# COMPACT_ATOMS: atom_id res chain seq x y z
N LEU A 1 -40.77 3.02 37.24
CA LEU A 1 -39.67 2.77 38.20
C LEU A 1 -38.46 2.23 37.46
N TRP A 2 -37.67 3.11 36.83
CA TRP A 2 -36.31 2.80 36.40
C TRP A 2 -35.46 4.05 36.60
N ARG A 3 -34.59 4.01 37.61
CA ARG A 3 -33.60 5.03 37.95
C ARG A 3 -32.44 4.97 36.95
N HIS A 4 -31.90 6.14 36.62
CA HIS A 4 -30.58 6.30 36.01
C HIS A 4 -29.50 5.53 36.80
N ARG A 5 -28.70 4.73 36.10
CA ARG A 5 -27.36 4.28 36.51
C ARG A 5 -26.33 5.10 35.69
N PRO A 6 -25.37 5.79 36.32
CA PRO A 6 -24.38 6.59 35.61
C PRO A 6 -22.99 5.97 35.74
N ASP A 7 -22.61 5.05 34.85
CA ASP A 7 -21.23 4.51 34.73
C ASP A 7 -21.19 3.13 34.04
N VAL A 8 -21.17 3.09 32.71
CA VAL A 8 -20.54 1.97 32.00
C VAL A 8 -19.82 2.53 30.79
N GLU A 9 -18.62 3.09 31.00
CA GLU A 9 -17.69 3.24 29.90
C GLU A 9 -17.28 1.83 29.46
N GLY A 10 -17.71 1.45 28.26
CA GLY A 10 -17.52 0.12 27.69
C GLY A 10 -16.04 -0.19 27.55
N GLY A 11 -15.55 -1.11 28.39
CA GLY A 11 -14.24 -1.73 28.23
C GLY A 11 -14.18 -2.55 26.95
N LEU A 12 -13.48 -2.02 25.94
CA LEU A 12 -12.98 -2.80 24.82
C LEU A 12 -11.78 -3.62 25.33
N HIS A 13 -11.94 -4.93 25.41
CA HIS A 13 -10.93 -5.91 25.83
C HIS A 13 -9.78 -6.11 24.82
N HIS A 14 -9.22 -5.05 24.23
CA HIS A 14 -8.01 -5.12 23.41
C HIS A 14 -7.01 -4.04 23.88
N GLN A 15 -5.94 -4.47 24.56
CA GLN A 15 -4.91 -3.60 25.16
C GLN A 15 -3.89 -3.03 24.14
N GLU A 16 -4.18 -3.10 22.84
CA GLU A 16 -3.21 -2.74 21.79
C GLU A 16 -3.47 -1.33 21.25
N CYS A 17 -2.39 -0.63 20.87
CA CYS A 17 -2.44 0.72 20.32
C CYS A 17 -3.19 0.68 18.98
N ILE A 18 -4.44 1.14 18.92
CA ILE A 18 -5.26 1.15 17.70
C ILE A 18 -5.40 2.60 17.20
N PRO A 19 -4.97 2.93 15.96
CA PRO A 19 -5.10 4.28 15.42
C PRO A 19 -6.56 4.75 15.34
N GLY A 20 -6.82 5.98 15.79
CA GLY A 20 -8.17 6.56 15.92
C GLY A 20 -8.88 6.25 17.24
N LYS A 21 -8.38 5.31 18.03
CA LYS A 21 -8.87 4.99 19.38
C LYS A 21 -7.85 5.21 20.49
N ASP A 22 -6.55 5.01 20.22
CA ASP A 22 -5.48 5.21 21.20
C ASP A 22 -4.66 6.46 20.85
N LYS A 23 -4.79 7.49 21.69
CA LYS A 23 -4.06 8.76 21.54
C LYS A 23 -2.55 8.57 21.62
N ARG A 24 -2.05 7.54 22.32
CA ARG A 24 -0.60 7.38 22.60
C ARG A 24 0.27 7.17 21.36
N CYS A 25 -0.23 6.53 20.30
CA CYS A 25 0.53 6.33 19.07
C CYS A 25 0.56 7.60 18.20
N VAL A 26 -0.50 8.41 18.21
CA VAL A 26 -0.59 9.66 17.44
C VAL A 26 0.11 10.82 18.18
N ASP A 27 0.01 10.85 19.51
CA ASP A 27 0.62 11.89 20.36
C ASP A 27 2.15 11.89 20.28
N ARG A 28 2.77 10.74 19.98
CA ARG A 28 4.24 10.62 19.87
C ARG A 28 4.80 11.30 18.61
N ASN A 29 4.04 11.31 17.51
CA ASN A 29 4.41 12.01 16.29
C ASN A 29 3.15 12.39 15.48
N PRO A 30 2.61 13.61 15.65
CA PRO A 30 1.42 14.05 14.91
C PRO A 30 1.66 14.20 13.40
N GLY A 31 2.92 14.17 12.93
CA GLY A 31 3.29 14.20 11.51
C GLY A 31 3.43 12.81 10.87
N LEU A 32 3.13 11.73 11.60
CA LEU A 32 3.27 10.36 11.11
C LEU A 32 2.37 10.11 9.89
N GLN A 33 3.01 9.83 8.73
CA GLN A 33 2.29 9.59 7.47
C GLN A 33 1.70 8.18 7.36
N ASN A 34 2.33 7.19 8.01
CA ASN A 34 1.91 5.80 7.98
C ASN A 34 2.34 5.08 9.27
N LEU A 35 1.47 4.22 9.80
CA LEU A 35 1.71 3.47 11.03
C LEU A 35 2.90 2.51 10.94
N LEU A 36 3.17 1.95 9.76
CA LEU A 36 4.32 1.07 9.54
C LEU A 36 5.67 1.77 9.73
N LEU A 37 5.68 3.10 9.79
CA LEU A 37 6.88 3.91 10.06
C LEU A 37 7.10 4.17 11.55
N ASP A 38 6.12 3.87 12.40
CA ASP A 38 6.29 3.95 13.85
C ASP A 38 7.17 2.79 14.34
N ASP A 39 8.17 3.09 15.18
CA ASP A 39 9.15 2.10 15.65
C ASP A 39 8.52 0.86 16.31
N PHE A 40 7.39 1.01 17.01
CA PHE A 40 6.70 -0.11 17.63
C PHE A 40 6.17 -1.08 16.57
N PHE A 41 5.42 -0.56 15.60
CA PHE A 41 4.82 -1.37 14.54
C PHE A 41 5.86 -1.92 13.57
N LYS A 42 6.88 -1.12 13.24
CA LYS A 42 8.02 -1.56 12.43
C LYS A 42 8.69 -2.77 13.08
N SER A 43 9.00 -2.69 14.38
CA SER A 43 9.63 -3.79 15.12
C SER A 43 8.71 -5.01 15.24
N ALA A 44 7.41 -4.79 15.48
CA ALA A 44 6.44 -5.87 15.57
C ALA A 44 6.32 -6.65 14.24
N VAL A 45 6.26 -5.95 13.11
CA VAL A 45 6.18 -6.55 11.77
C VAL A 45 7.49 -7.27 11.42
N GLU A 46 8.64 -6.65 11.69
CA GLU A 46 9.96 -7.24 11.46
C GLU A 46 10.11 -8.58 12.19
N ASN A 47 9.68 -8.64 13.45
CA ASN A 47 9.74 -9.86 14.27
C ASN A 47 8.74 -10.95 13.81
N CYS A 48 7.66 -10.57 13.14
CA CYS A 48 6.61 -11.51 12.72
C CYS A 48 6.73 -11.98 11.27
N GLN A 49 7.45 -11.27 10.40
CA GLN A 49 7.39 -11.49 8.95
C GLN A 49 7.76 -12.92 8.52
N ASP A 50 8.73 -13.57 9.18
CA ASP A 50 9.14 -14.93 8.83
C ASP A 50 8.04 -15.95 9.13
N SER A 51 7.46 -15.85 10.33
CA SER A 51 6.33 -16.70 10.73
C SER A 51 5.10 -16.42 9.88
N TRP A 52 4.85 -15.17 9.53
CA TRP A 52 3.76 -14.76 8.67
C TRP A 52 3.88 -15.39 7.27
N ARG A 53 5.07 -15.33 6.66
CA ARG A 53 5.35 -15.97 5.36
C ARG A 53 5.22 -17.48 5.42
N ARG A 54 5.71 -18.13 6.49
CA ARG A 54 5.54 -19.58 6.68
C ARG A 54 4.08 -19.97 6.79
N ALA A 55 3.28 -19.25 7.58
CA ALA A 55 1.85 -19.52 7.74
C ALA A 55 1.11 -19.40 6.39
N ILE A 56 1.39 -18.35 5.62
CA ILE A 56 0.82 -18.18 4.28
C ILE A 56 1.25 -19.30 3.34
N SER A 57 2.55 -19.62 3.29
CA SER A 57 3.07 -20.68 2.42
C SER A 57 2.39 -22.02 2.72
N THR A 58 2.33 -22.43 3.99
CA THR A 58 1.69 -23.66 4.42
C THR A 58 0.20 -23.68 4.09
N GLY A 59 -0.53 -22.59 4.39
CA GLY A 59 -1.96 -22.55 4.10
C GLY A 59 -2.27 -22.55 2.60
N VAL A 60 -1.43 -21.92 1.77
CA VAL A 60 -1.55 -21.99 0.30
C VAL A 60 -1.32 -23.41 -0.20
N GLN A 61 -0.27 -24.10 0.27
CA GLN A 61 -0.01 -25.50 -0.10
C GLN A 61 -1.15 -26.44 0.35
N ALA A 62 -1.80 -26.12 1.46
CA ALA A 62 -2.96 -26.85 1.97
C ALA A 62 -4.30 -26.47 1.31
N GLY A 63 -4.32 -25.49 0.39
CA GLY A 63 -5.55 -25.02 -0.26
C GLY A 63 -6.49 -24.23 0.66
N ILE A 64 -5.98 -23.65 1.74
CA ILE A 64 -6.76 -22.86 2.71
C ILE A 64 -6.91 -21.42 2.21
N PRO A 65 -8.14 -20.89 2.07
CA PRO A 65 -8.34 -19.50 1.66
C PRO A 65 -7.95 -18.54 2.79
N MET A 66 -6.97 -17.66 2.53
CA MET A 66 -6.47 -16.69 3.51
C MET A 66 -6.39 -15.26 2.92
N PRO A 67 -7.48 -14.72 2.35
CA PRO A 67 -7.45 -13.48 1.55
C PRO A 67 -6.88 -12.29 2.32
N CYS A 68 -7.22 -12.15 3.60
CA CYS A 68 -6.73 -11.07 4.45
C CYS A 68 -5.23 -11.19 4.75
N PHE A 69 -4.71 -12.39 4.97
CA PHE A 69 -3.28 -12.60 5.24
C PHE A 69 -2.46 -12.36 3.98
N THR A 70 -2.90 -12.90 2.85
CA THR A 70 -2.19 -12.74 1.58
C THR A 70 -2.20 -11.28 1.12
N THR A 71 -3.35 -10.60 1.18
CA THR A 71 -3.42 -9.19 0.76
C THR A 71 -2.60 -8.27 1.66
N ALA A 72 -2.57 -8.52 2.98
CA ALA A 72 -1.78 -7.73 3.90
C ALA A 72 -0.28 -7.93 3.65
N LEU A 73 0.17 -9.17 3.37
CA LEU A 73 1.58 -9.43 3.03
C LEU A 73 1.95 -8.79 1.70
N SER A 74 1.09 -8.90 0.68
CA SER A 74 1.30 -8.25 -0.62
C SER A 74 1.37 -6.74 -0.50
N PHE A 75 0.53 -6.12 0.35
CA PHE A 75 0.61 -4.68 0.62
C PHE A 75 1.91 -4.31 1.34
N TYR A 76 2.29 -5.04 2.40
CA TYR A 76 3.52 -4.79 3.14
C TYR A 76 4.76 -4.89 2.23
N ASP A 77 4.84 -5.95 1.43
CA ASP A 77 5.91 -6.11 0.45
C ASP A 77 5.85 -5.00 -0.60
N GLY A 78 4.69 -4.67 -1.13
CA GLY A 78 4.55 -3.57 -2.09
C GLY A 78 5.01 -2.21 -1.53
N TYR A 79 4.66 -1.92 -0.28
CA TYR A 79 4.95 -0.63 0.37
C TYR A 79 6.45 -0.43 0.65
N ARG A 80 7.19 -1.50 1.01
CA ARG A 80 8.61 -1.41 1.34
C ARG A 80 9.55 -1.44 0.13
N HIS A 81 9.05 -1.69 -1.08
CA HIS A 81 9.87 -1.66 -2.29
C HIS A 81 9.87 -0.26 -2.90
N GLU A 82 11.05 0.32 -3.05
CA GLU A 82 11.23 1.61 -3.75
C GLU A 82 10.79 1.52 -5.23
N MET A 83 11.03 0.37 -5.86
CA MET A 83 10.73 0.11 -7.26
C MET A 83 9.71 -1.01 -7.40
N LEU A 84 8.55 -0.69 -7.96
CA LEU A 84 7.49 -1.64 -8.29
C LEU A 84 7.42 -1.85 -9.82
N PRO A 85 6.88 -2.99 -10.28
CA PRO A 85 6.72 -3.30 -11.71
C PRO A 85 5.68 -2.41 -12.43
N ALA A 86 5.21 -1.33 -11.79
CA ALA A 86 4.29 -0.36 -12.39
C ALA A 86 4.89 0.35 -13.63
N ASN A 87 6.22 0.38 -13.75
CA ASN A 87 6.91 0.84 -14.95
C ASN A 87 6.51 0.06 -16.21
N LEU A 88 6.26 -1.25 -16.10
CA LEU A 88 5.78 -2.06 -17.22
C LEU A 88 4.37 -1.64 -17.66
N ILE A 89 3.50 -1.32 -16.69
CA ILE A 89 2.14 -0.83 -17.00
C ILE A 89 2.23 0.52 -17.74
N GLN A 90 3.12 1.42 -17.30
CA GLN A 90 3.35 2.69 -18.00
C GLN A 90 3.86 2.47 -19.43
N ALA A 91 4.81 1.55 -19.64
CA ALA A 91 5.29 1.19 -20.96
C ALA A 91 4.18 0.59 -21.85
N GLN A 92 3.33 -0.29 -21.31
CA GLN A 92 2.20 -0.87 -22.05
C GLN A 92 1.19 0.18 -22.46
N ARG A 93 0.84 1.11 -21.56
CA ARG A 93 -0.08 2.23 -21.86
C ARG A 93 0.48 3.12 -22.97
N ASP A 94 1.78 3.41 -22.93
CA ASP A 94 2.41 4.20 -23.97
C ASP A 94 2.50 3.44 -25.31
N TYR A 95 2.84 2.15 -25.26
CA TYR A 95 2.90 1.28 -26.44
C TYR A 95 1.58 1.21 -27.20
N PHE A 96 0.48 0.92 -26.50
CA PHE A 96 -0.81 0.67 -27.15
C PHE A 96 -1.64 1.93 -27.39
N GLY A 97 -1.36 3.04 -26.69
CA GLY A 97 -2.24 4.21 -26.73
C GLY A 97 -1.55 5.56 -26.58
N ALA A 98 -0.24 5.65 -26.75
CA ALA A 98 0.53 6.91 -26.68
C ALA A 98 0.27 7.74 -25.41
N HIS A 99 0.01 7.05 -24.29
CA HIS A 99 -0.33 7.66 -23.01
C HIS A 99 0.83 8.35 -22.29
N THR A 100 2.04 8.29 -22.85
CA THR A 100 3.28 8.82 -22.28
C THR A 100 3.66 8.21 -20.93
N TYR A 101 4.92 8.37 -20.54
CA TYR A 101 5.43 8.00 -19.23
C TYR A 101 6.58 8.92 -18.80
N GLU A 102 7.01 8.81 -17.54
CA GLU A 102 8.11 9.60 -16.99
C GLU A 102 9.35 8.73 -16.77
N LEU A 103 10.53 9.34 -16.86
CA LEU A 103 11.80 8.70 -16.52
C LEU A 103 12.15 9.01 -15.06
N LEU A 104 12.77 8.04 -14.35
CA LEU A 104 13.25 8.24 -12.98
C LEU A 104 14.19 9.46 -12.86
N ALA A 105 15.03 9.69 -13.86
CA ALA A 105 15.98 10.81 -13.88
C ALA A 105 15.33 12.16 -14.20
N LYS A 106 14.09 12.18 -14.71
CA LYS A 106 13.37 13.41 -15.09
C LYS A 106 11.88 13.34 -14.69
N PRO A 107 11.57 13.31 -13.39
CA PRO A 107 10.19 13.41 -12.94
C PRO A 107 9.55 14.72 -13.42
N GLY A 108 8.28 14.68 -13.79
CA GLY A 108 7.51 15.78 -14.38
C GLY A 108 7.59 15.89 -15.90
N GLN A 109 8.47 15.11 -16.57
CA GLN A 109 8.58 15.12 -18.04
C GLN A 109 7.93 13.88 -18.65
N PHE A 110 6.86 14.09 -19.42
CA PHE A 110 6.13 13.06 -20.14
C PHE A 110 6.73 12.79 -21.51
N ILE A 111 7.06 11.52 -21.76
CA ILE A 111 7.72 11.05 -22.99
C ILE A 111 6.83 10.00 -23.64
N HIS A 112 6.60 10.14 -24.94
CA HIS A 112 6.07 9.09 -25.79
C HIS A 112 7.23 8.41 -26.54
N THR A 113 7.24 7.09 -26.58
CA THR A 113 8.22 6.31 -27.35
C THR A 113 7.54 5.65 -28.54
N ASN A 114 8.15 5.74 -29.73
CA ASN A 114 7.73 4.93 -30.87
C ASN A 114 8.26 3.50 -30.72
N TRP A 115 7.48 2.65 -30.07
CA TRP A 115 7.90 1.30 -29.72
C TRP A 115 7.97 0.32 -30.90
N THR A 116 7.20 0.57 -31.97
CA THR A 116 7.12 -0.36 -33.12
C THR A 116 8.15 -0.06 -34.21
N GLY A 117 8.72 1.15 -34.21
CA GLY A 117 9.65 1.63 -35.25
C GLY A 117 9.01 1.85 -36.63
N HIS A 118 7.74 1.46 -36.80
CA HIS A 118 7.01 1.52 -38.06
C HIS A 118 5.72 2.36 -37.96
N GLY A 119 5.37 2.86 -36.77
CA GLY A 119 4.27 3.80 -36.56
C GLY A 119 4.72 5.26 -36.77
N GLY A 120 3.91 6.07 -37.45
CA GLY A 120 4.15 7.51 -37.60
C GLY A 120 4.20 8.24 -36.24
N SER A 121 4.66 9.49 -36.25
CA SER A 121 4.82 10.35 -35.06
C SER A 121 3.48 10.85 -34.49
N VAL A 122 2.50 9.95 -34.34
CA VAL A 122 1.17 10.23 -33.78
C VAL A 122 1.25 10.22 -32.26
N SER A 123 1.44 11.41 -31.70
CA SER A 123 1.15 11.70 -30.29
C SER A 123 -0.33 12.08 -30.18
N SER A 124 -1.10 11.44 -29.29
CA SER A 124 -2.43 11.96 -28.92
C SER A 124 -2.23 13.24 -28.12
N SER A 125 -2.29 14.39 -28.79
CA SER A 125 -2.22 15.70 -28.12
C SER A 125 -3.43 15.87 -27.21
N SER A 126 -3.20 16.11 -25.93
CA SER A 126 -4.23 16.60 -25.02
C SER A 126 -4.72 17.97 -25.52
N TYR A 127 -5.98 18.06 -25.91
CA TYR A 127 -6.64 19.35 -26.11
C TYR A 127 -6.80 20.00 -24.73
N ASN A 128 -5.92 20.95 -24.40
CA ASN A 128 -6.23 21.90 -23.34
C ASN A 128 -7.25 22.89 -23.90
N ALA A 129 -8.49 22.79 -23.42
CA ALA A 129 -9.50 23.85 -23.57
C ALA A 129 -9.28 24.93 -22.51
#